data_AF-Q1IRU7-F1
#
_entry.id   AF-Q1IRU7-F1
#
_cell.length_a   1.000
_cell.length_b   1.000
_cell.length_c   1.000
_cell.angle_alpha   90.00
_cell.angle_beta   90.00
_cell.angle_gamma   90.00
#
_symmetry.space_group_name_H-M   'P 1'
#
loop_
_entity.id
_entity.type
_entity.pdbx_description
1 polymer ?
#
loop_
_entity_poly.entity_id
_entity_poly.type
_entity_poly.pdbx_seq_one_letter_code
_entity_poly.pdbx_strand_id
1 'polypeptide(L)'
;MSKGWKIALLVPWLGLVAMVYEIWSVYDRLPAVIASHFNAAGVPNGWAPKGQFFTVIVPIAFGLLCLFTFLASRFDQKSGLAWACLTFEYWGIGLFVMLTHATLKVALKEATTLDFPIGIWSILFGVVLVVGEVVRIQGVKKRADADGGQLIAEFVHNSSTLGGVFSVVALAMIGGGFLLPAVGPARGVLATVGVILLACAIWAWTGFQYRITTAGVEIRSLGMPFRFIPATDIQTFEARACNPLTDFGGWGIRGIGKMRAYIWGGNRCVHIRTHAGDEIYLGLAEADRMVRELEPMVPVVRH
;
A
#
# COMPACT_ATOMS: atom_id res chain seq x y z
N MET A 1 -7.73 18.03 -5.81
CA MET A 1 -6.69 17.23 -6.50
C MET A 1 -5.85 18.17 -7.36
N SER A 2 -4.52 18.15 -7.20
CA SER A 2 -3.64 19.07 -7.95
C SER A 2 -3.60 18.77 -9.46
N LYS A 3 -3.22 19.75 -10.28
CA LYS A 3 -3.03 19.56 -11.72
C LYS A 3 -1.97 18.48 -12.01
N GLY A 4 -0.86 18.49 -11.27
CA GLY A 4 0.20 17.50 -11.39
C GLY A 4 -0.28 16.08 -11.09
N TRP A 5 -1.11 15.90 -10.05
CA TRP A 5 -1.67 14.59 -9.71
C TRP A 5 -2.63 14.06 -10.79
N LYS A 6 -3.46 14.93 -11.37
CA LYS A 6 -4.31 14.54 -12.53
C LYS A 6 -3.46 14.06 -13.70
N ILE A 7 -2.36 14.74 -14.00
CA ILE A 7 -1.43 14.34 -15.06
C ILE A 7 -0.79 13.00 -14.72
N ALA A 8 -0.31 12.82 -13.49
CA ALA A 8 0.30 11.57 -13.05
C ALA A 8 -0.66 10.36 -13.18
N LEU A 9 -1.95 10.54 -12.88
CA LEU A 9 -2.97 9.51 -13.09
C LEU A 9 -3.25 9.20 -14.58
N LEU A 10 -2.99 10.15 -15.48
CA LEU A 10 -3.28 9.99 -16.92
C LEU A 10 -2.12 9.39 -17.71
N VAL A 11 -0.87 9.58 -17.27
CA VAL A 11 0.32 9.09 -18.00
C VAL A 11 0.33 7.56 -18.20
N PRO A 12 -0.04 6.71 -17.21
CA PRO A 12 -0.12 5.26 -17.41
C PRO A 12 -1.02 4.84 -18.58
N TRP A 13 -2.08 5.60 -18.86
CA TRP A 13 -2.99 5.33 -19.98
C TRP A 13 -2.32 5.48 -21.34
N LEU A 14 -1.29 6.32 -21.47
CA LEU A 14 -0.48 6.41 -22.68
C LEU A 14 0.27 5.09 -22.94
N GLY A 15 0.67 4.38 -21.87
CA GLY A 15 1.27 3.05 -21.97
C GLY A 15 0.30 2.03 -22.58
N LEU A 16 -0.97 2.04 -22.17
CA LEU A 16 -1.99 1.18 -22.77
C LEU A 16 -2.21 1.50 -24.25
N VAL A 17 -2.31 2.79 -24.60
CA VAL A 17 -2.46 3.22 -26.00
C VAL A 17 -1.26 2.76 -26.83
N ALA A 18 -0.04 2.93 -26.33
CA ALA A 18 1.17 2.47 -27.00
C ALA A 18 1.18 0.95 -27.20
N MET A 19 0.81 0.18 -26.17
CA MET A 19 0.71 -1.28 -26.25
C MET A 19 -0.30 -1.73 -27.31
N VAL A 20 -1.50 -1.15 -27.32
CA VAL A 20 -2.55 -1.50 -28.29
C VAL A 20 -2.14 -1.09 -29.70
N TYR A 21 -1.54 0.09 -29.87
CA TYR A 21 -1.01 0.55 -31.14
C TYR A 21 0.07 -0.40 -31.68
N GLU A 22 0.99 -0.84 -30.83
CA GLU A 22 2.04 -1.78 -31.21
C GLU A 22 1.45 -3.11 -31.68
N ILE A 23 0.55 -3.72 -30.89
CA ILE A 23 -0.17 -4.94 -31.27
C ILE A 23 -0.83 -4.78 -32.63
N TRP A 24 -1.59 -3.69 -32.81
CA TRP A 24 -2.30 -3.39 -34.05
C TRP A 24 -1.34 -3.27 -35.25
N SER A 25 -0.22 -2.57 -35.08
CA SER A 25 0.74 -2.30 -36.16
C SER A 25 1.43 -3.56 -36.73
N VAL A 26 1.49 -4.65 -35.93
CA VAL A 26 2.11 -5.91 -36.35
C VAL A 26 1.12 -7.07 -36.46
N TYR A 27 -0.16 -6.86 -36.14
CA TYR A 27 -1.14 -7.93 -35.97
C TYR A 27 -1.24 -8.88 -37.17
N ASP A 28 -1.24 -8.33 -38.38
CA ASP A 28 -1.37 -9.09 -39.63
C ASP A 28 -0.10 -9.89 -39.96
N ARG A 29 1.06 -9.46 -39.44
CA ARG A 29 2.35 -10.16 -39.60
C ARG A 29 2.52 -11.31 -38.59
N LEU A 30 1.74 -11.33 -37.51
CA LEU A 30 1.84 -12.37 -36.49
C LEU A 30 1.31 -13.72 -36.98
N PRO A 31 1.96 -14.84 -36.62
CA PRO A 31 1.44 -16.17 -36.88
C PRO A 31 0.09 -16.40 -36.18
N ALA A 32 -0.71 -17.36 -36.68
CA ALA A 32 -2.02 -17.67 -36.09
C ALA A 32 -1.94 -18.08 -34.61
N VAL A 33 -0.83 -18.68 -34.22
CA VAL A 33 -0.51 -19.13 -32.86
C VAL A 33 0.80 -18.47 -32.42
N ILE A 34 0.80 -17.87 -31.23
CA ILE A 34 1.96 -17.20 -30.64
C ILE A 34 2.31 -17.81 -29.28
N ALA A 35 3.54 -17.58 -28.82
CA ALA A 35 3.94 -17.95 -27.47
C ALA A 35 3.12 -17.16 -26.45
N SER A 36 2.46 -17.86 -25.52
CA SER A 36 1.67 -17.27 -24.44
C SER A 36 2.28 -17.49 -23.07
N HIS A 37 3.27 -18.38 -22.97
CA HIS A 37 3.98 -18.68 -21.74
C HIS A 37 5.47 -18.95 -22.04
N PHE A 38 6.32 -18.53 -21.12
CA PHE A 38 7.77 -18.66 -21.19
C PHE A 38 8.29 -19.27 -19.90
N ASN A 39 9.32 -20.11 -19.97
CA ASN A 39 9.98 -20.65 -18.79
C ASN A 39 10.94 -19.62 -18.16
N ALA A 40 11.61 -19.98 -17.07
CA ALA A 40 12.56 -19.09 -16.37
C ALA A 40 13.78 -18.66 -17.22
N ALA A 41 14.10 -19.40 -18.29
CA ALA A 41 15.14 -19.04 -19.24
C ALA A 41 14.61 -18.16 -20.39
N GLY A 42 13.35 -17.71 -20.31
CA GLY A 42 12.70 -16.92 -21.37
C GLY A 42 12.37 -17.74 -22.61
N VAL A 43 12.42 -19.07 -22.57
CA VAL A 43 12.12 -19.93 -23.73
C VAL A 43 10.61 -20.18 -23.78
N PRO A 44 9.95 -20.03 -24.96
CA PRO A 44 8.55 -20.39 -25.14
C PRO A 44 8.27 -21.84 -24.72
N ASN A 45 7.29 -22.05 -23.85
CA ASN A 45 6.85 -23.39 -23.43
C ASN A 45 5.32 -23.52 -23.32
N GLY A 46 4.58 -22.53 -23.81
CA GLY A 46 3.13 -22.57 -23.97
C GLY A 46 2.69 -21.62 -25.09
N TRP A 47 1.62 -22.00 -25.79
CA TRP A 47 1.15 -21.32 -26.99
C TRP A 47 -0.35 -21.12 -26.96
N ALA A 48 -0.82 -20.04 -27.59
CA ALA A 48 -2.24 -19.73 -27.75
C ALA A 48 -2.51 -19.07 -29.11
N PRO A 49 -3.74 -19.19 -29.65
CA PRO A 49 -4.17 -18.39 -30.79
C PRO A 49 -3.98 -16.89 -30.52
N LYS A 50 -3.45 -16.14 -31.51
CA LYS A 50 -3.13 -14.70 -31.31
C LYS A 50 -4.35 -13.88 -30.88
N GLY A 51 -5.52 -14.17 -31.45
CA GLY A 51 -6.77 -13.52 -31.07
C GLY A 51 -7.10 -13.75 -29.59
N GLN A 52 -7.05 -15.00 -29.13
CA GLN A 52 -7.28 -15.34 -27.73
C GLN A 52 -6.29 -14.63 -26.80
N PHE A 53 -4.99 -14.68 -27.13
CA PHE A 53 -3.96 -14.02 -26.31
C PHE A 53 -4.24 -12.52 -26.12
N PHE A 54 -4.52 -11.80 -27.21
CA PHE A 54 -4.77 -10.35 -27.11
C PHE A 54 -6.12 -10.00 -26.48
N THR A 55 -7.16 -10.82 -26.69
CA THR A 55 -8.45 -10.65 -26.00
C THR A 55 -8.38 -10.88 -24.49
N VAL A 56 -7.32 -11.51 -23.99
CA VAL A 56 -7.09 -11.68 -22.54
C VAL A 56 -6.18 -10.58 -22.01
N ILE A 57 -5.03 -10.33 -22.64
CA ILE A 57 -4.02 -9.42 -22.10
C ILE A 57 -4.49 -7.96 -22.07
N VAL A 58 -5.20 -7.49 -23.11
CA VAL A 58 -5.63 -6.10 -23.23
C VAL A 58 -6.69 -5.77 -22.17
N PRO A 59 -7.76 -6.58 -21.97
CA PRO A 59 -8.72 -6.33 -20.91
C PRO A 59 -8.14 -6.42 -19.50
N ILE A 60 -7.18 -7.32 -19.25
CA ILE A 60 -6.49 -7.38 -17.95
C ILE A 60 -5.72 -6.08 -17.70
N ALA A 61 -4.91 -5.63 -18.66
CA ALA A 61 -4.16 -4.38 -18.52
C ALA A 61 -5.10 -3.17 -18.32
N PHE A 62 -6.17 -3.07 -19.11
CA PHE A 62 -7.20 -2.03 -18.97
C PHE A 62 -7.91 -2.09 -17.61
N GLY A 63 -8.31 -3.28 -17.16
CA GLY A 63 -9.01 -3.47 -15.90
C GLY A 63 -8.14 -3.12 -14.69
N LEU A 64 -6.87 -3.51 -14.71
CA LEU A 64 -5.91 -3.13 -13.67
C LEU A 64 -5.64 -1.62 -13.66
N LEU A 65 -5.48 -0.99 -14.82
CA LEU A 65 -5.39 0.48 -14.92
C LEU A 65 -6.63 1.15 -14.32
N CYS A 66 -7.84 0.77 -14.76
CA CYS A 66 -9.09 1.26 -14.20
C CYS A 66 -9.12 1.14 -12.67
N LEU A 67 -8.77 -0.04 -12.14
CA LEU A 67 -8.77 -0.31 -10.71
C LEU A 67 -7.79 0.59 -9.96
N PHE A 68 -6.53 0.66 -10.39
CA PHE A 68 -5.51 1.44 -9.70
C PHE A 68 -5.69 2.94 -9.88
N THR A 69 -6.08 3.43 -11.06
CA THR A 69 -6.47 4.83 -11.25
C THR A 69 -7.63 5.19 -10.31
N PHE A 70 -8.66 4.33 -10.23
CA PHE A 70 -9.79 4.54 -9.34
C PHE A 70 -9.33 4.60 -7.88
N LEU A 71 -8.57 3.61 -7.40
CA LEU A 71 -8.06 3.58 -6.03
C LEU A 71 -7.20 4.81 -5.72
N ALA A 72 -6.24 5.15 -6.59
CA ALA A 72 -5.37 6.32 -6.42
C ALA A 72 -6.16 7.63 -6.41
N SER A 73 -7.29 7.72 -7.13
CA SER A 73 -8.19 8.88 -7.11
C SER A 73 -9.01 9.02 -5.81
N ARG A 74 -9.18 7.93 -5.05
CA ARG A 74 -9.92 7.93 -3.76
C ARG A 74 -9.06 8.31 -2.58
N PHE A 75 -7.74 8.21 -2.71
CA PHE A 75 -6.81 8.56 -1.66
C PHE A 75 -6.33 10.01 -1.78
N ASP A 76 -5.99 10.62 -0.64
CA ASP A 76 -5.34 11.93 -0.66
C ASP A 76 -3.97 11.80 -1.35
N GLN A 77 -3.66 12.69 -2.30
CA GLN A 77 -2.36 12.78 -2.98
C GLN A 77 -1.16 12.91 -2.01
N LYS A 78 -1.39 13.30 -0.75
CA LYS A 78 -0.37 13.33 0.31
C LYS A 78 -0.18 11.99 1.01
N SER A 79 -1.09 11.03 0.80
CA SER A 79 -1.05 9.73 1.48
C SER A 79 -0.10 8.77 0.77
N GLY A 80 0.67 8.00 1.56
CA GLY A 80 1.55 6.96 1.01
C GLY A 80 0.79 5.91 0.19
N LEU A 81 -0.47 5.62 0.56
CA LEU A 81 -1.31 4.67 -0.16
C LEU A 81 -1.68 5.14 -1.57
N ALA A 82 -1.96 6.43 -1.76
CA ALA A 82 -2.18 7.00 -3.10
C ALA A 82 -0.94 6.82 -3.98
N TRP A 83 0.24 7.11 -3.43
CA TRP A 83 1.52 6.92 -4.12
C TRP A 83 1.81 5.46 -4.39
N ALA A 84 1.53 4.55 -3.46
CA ALA A 84 1.69 3.12 -3.68
C ALA A 84 0.79 2.64 -4.83
N CYS A 85 -0.50 3.00 -4.84
CA CYS A 85 -1.42 2.67 -5.94
C CYS A 85 -0.92 3.22 -7.27
N LEU A 86 -0.51 4.49 -7.33
CA LEU A 86 0.06 5.09 -8.53
C LEU A 86 1.32 4.35 -8.99
N THR A 87 2.20 3.99 -8.06
CA THR A 87 3.44 3.28 -8.35
C THR A 87 3.14 1.89 -8.92
N PHE A 88 2.20 1.14 -8.32
CA PHE A 88 1.70 -0.13 -8.87
C PHE A 88 1.06 0.01 -10.25
N GLU A 89 0.36 1.11 -10.50
CA GLU A 89 -0.23 1.42 -11.81
C GLU A 89 0.84 1.57 -12.89
N TYR A 90 1.84 2.42 -12.65
CA TYR A 90 2.96 2.65 -13.58
C TYR A 90 3.76 1.38 -13.82
N TRP A 91 4.04 0.62 -12.77
CA TRP A 91 4.78 -0.64 -12.90
C TRP A 91 3.97 -1.70 -13.63
N GLY A 92 2.69 -1.86 -13.27
CA GLY A 92 1.79 -2.81 -13.91
C GLY A 92 1.71 -2.55 -15.41
N ILE A 93 1.42 -1.32 -15.83
CA ILE A 93 1.34 -1.01 -17.26
C ILE A 93 2.69 -1.12 -17.96
N GLY A 94 3.78 -0.67 -17.33
CA GLY A 94 5.13 -0.82 -17.89
C GLY A 94 5.50 -2.29 -18.11
N LEU A 95 5.16 -3.16 -17.15
CA LEU A 95 5.32 -4.61 -17.27
C LEU A 95 4.50 -5.18 -18.42
N PHE A 96 3.22 -4.81 -18.55
CA PHE A 96 2.38 -5.27 -19.66
C PHE A 96 2.89 -4.81 -21.02
N VAL A 97 3.28 -3.54 -21.17
CA VAL A 97 3.85 -2.98 -22.41
C VAL A 97 5.10 -3.76 -22.79
N MET A 98 6.04 -3.92 -21.86
CA MET A 98 7.33 -4.57 -22.14
C MET A 98 7.20 -6.07 -22.40
N LEU A 99 6.37 -6.78 -21.63
CA LEU A 99 6.10 -8.20 -21.88
C LEU A 99 5.41 -8.41 -23.22
N THR A 100 4.47 -7.53 -23.59
CA THR A 100 3.82 -7.56 -24.90
C THR A 100 4.84 -7.33 -26.00
N HIS A 101 5.65 -6.26 -25.92
CA HIS A 101 6.73 -5.95 -26.86
C HIS A 101 7.68 -7.13 -27.07
N ALA A 102 8.17 -7.73 -25.97
CA ALA A 102 9.07 -8.87 -26.03
C ALA A 102 8.39 -10.12 -26.63
N THR A 103 7.12 -10.36 -26.30
CA THR A 103 6.33 -11.46 -26.90
C THR A 103 6.15 -11.26 -28.41
N LEU A 104 5.87 -10.02 -28.85
CA LEU A 104 5.75 -9.68 -30.27
C LEU A 104 7.06 -9.92 -31.02
N LYS A 105 8.20 -9.51 -30.46
CA LYS A 105 9.52 -9.80 -31.04
C LYS A 105 9.79 -11.28 -31.22
N VAL A 106 9.47 -12.10 -30.22
CA VAL A 106 9.59 -13.57 -30.33
C VAL A 106 8.65 -14.11 -31.40
N ALA A 107 7.40 -13.65 -31.44
CA ALA A 107 6.42 -14.09 -32.43
C ALA A 107 6.80 -13.70 -33.87
N LEU A 108 7.45 -12.55 -34.05
CA LEU A 108 7.99 -12.06 -35.33
C LEU A 108 9.34 -12.70 -35.70
N LYS A 109 9.88 -13.59 -34.84
CA LYS A 109 11.20 -14.21 -34.98
C LYS A 109 12.37 -13.22 -34.96
N GLU A 110 12.15 -12.05 -34.37
CA GLU A 110 13.18 -11.02 -34.14
C GLU A 110 14.00 -11.32 -32.87
N ALA A 111 13.47 -12.16 -31.98
CA ALA A 111 14.14 -12.69 -30.80
C ALA A 111 13.83 -14.19 -30.62
N THR A 112 14.75 -14.93 -30.01
CA THR A 112 14.58 -16.36 -29.72
C THR A 112 14.06 -16.62 -28.30
N THR A 113 14.25 -15.67 -27.40
CA THR A 113 13.82 -15.74 -26.00
C THR A 113 13.16 -14.43 -25.58
N LEU A 114 12.37 -14.50 -24.51
CA LEU A 114 11.84 -13.35 -23.79
C LEU A 114 12.99 -12.69 -23.01
N ASP A 115 13.76 -11.84 -23.68
CA ASP A 115 14.80 -11.02 -23.04
C ASP A 115 14.16 -9.83 -22.31
N PHE A 116 13.49 -10.12 -21.20
CA PHE A 116 12.96 -9.10 -20.31
C PHE A 116 13.44 -9.38 -18.89
N PRO A 117 14.27 -8.51 -18.30
CA PRO A 117 14.84 -8.74 -16.99
C PRO A 117 13.81 -8.41 -15.89
N ILE A 118 12.75 -9.23 -15.79
CA ILE A 118 11.67 -9.09 -14.79
C ILE A 118 12.25 -8.88 -13.39
N GLY A 119 13.30 -9.64 -13.06
CA GLY A 119 13.98 -9.55 -11.78
C GLY A 119 14.57 -8.17 -11.50
N ILE A 120 15.27 -7.58 -12.49
CA ILE A 120 15.89 -6.25 -12.33
C ILE A 120 14.81 -5.19 -12.15
N TRP A 121 13.75 -5.21 -12.95
CA TRP A 121 12.65 -4.25 -12.84
C TRP A 121 11.89 -4.38 -11.52
N SER A 122 11.68 -5.60 -11.03
CA SER A 122 11.06 -5.85 -9.72
C SER A 122 11.92 -5.32 -8.58
N ILE A 123 13.25 -5.47 -8.66
CA ILE A 123 14.19 -4.92 -7.68
C ILE A 123 14.18 -3.39 -7.71
N LEU A 124 14.33 -2.78 -8.90
CA LEU A 124 14.30 -1.33 -9.05
C LEU A 124 13.02 -0.73 -8.48
N PHE A 125 11.88 -1.38 -8.72
CA PHE A 125 10.60 -0.96 -8.18
C PHE A 125 10.52 -1.09 -6.65
N GLY A 126 10.97 -2.22 -6.11
CA GLY A 126 11.07 -2.40 -4.66
C GLY A 126 11.93 -1.31 -4.01
N VAL A 127 13.05 -0.95 -4.63
CA VAL A 127 13.93 0.14 -4.17
C VAL A 127 13.20 1.49 -4.21
N VAL A 128 12.50 1.83 -5.29
CA VAL A 128 11.76 3.10 -5.40
C VAL A 128 10.68 3.21 -4.32
N LEU A 129 9.91 2.15 -4.07
CA LEU A 129 8.90 2.13 -3.00
C LEU A 129 9.53 2.31 -1.62
N VAL A 130 10.63 1.61 -1.34
CA VAL A 130 11.35 1.74 -0.06
C VAL A 130 11.92 3.14 0.11
N VAL A 131 12.58 3.69 -0.91
CA VAL A 131 13.14 5.06 -0.87
C VAL A 131 12.04 6.10 -0.68
N GLY A 132 10.92 5.98 -1.41
CA GLY A 132 9.77 6.87 -1.26
C GLY A 132 9.21 6.87 0.17
N GLU A 133 9.09 5.69 0.77
CA GLU A 133 8.60 5.56 2.14
C GLU A 133 9.61 6.08 3.18
N VAL A 134 10.90 5.85 2.98
CA VAL A 134 11.97 6.42 3.82
C VAL A 134 11.96 7.95 3.76
N VAL A 135 11.88 8.54 2.56
CA VAL A 135 11.79 10.00 2.39
C VAL A 135 10.54 10.55 3.07
N ARG A 136 9.41 9.85 2.97
CA ARG A 136 8.16 10.24 3.65
C ARG A 136 8.33 10.23 5.17
N ILE A 137 8.88 9.15 5.74
CA ILE A 137 9.13 9.01 7.17
C ILE A 137 10.09 10.10 7.66
N GLN A 138 11.17 10.38 6.92
CA GLN A 138 12.09 11.47 7.22
C GLN A 138 11.41 12.84 7.19
N GLY A 139 10.49 13.07 6.24
CA GLY A 139 9.71 14.29 6.16
C GLY A 139 8.78 14.49 7.35
N VAL A 140 8.14 13.42 7.84
CA VAL A 140 7.33 13.46 9.07
C VAL A 140 8.21 13.73 10.28
N LYS A 141 9.32 13.01 10.40
CA LYS A 141 10.28 13.19 11.50
C LYS A 141 10.79 14.63 11.55
N LYS A 142 11.20 15.19 10.41
CA LYS A 142 11.67 16.58 10.32
C LYS A 142 10.61 17.59 10.78
N ARG A 143 9.32 17.35 10.51
CA ARG A 143 8.24 18.22 11.00
C ARG A 143 8.06 18.09 12.52
N ALA A 144 8.03 16.87 13.03
CA ALA A 144 7.95 16.62 14.47
C ALA A 144 9.14 17.24 15.23
N ASP A 145 10.35 17.13 14.67
CA ASP A 145 11.57 17.71 15.24
C ASP A 145 11.58 19.25 15.14
N ALA A 146 11.06 19.83 14.05
CA ALA A 146 11.02 21.27 13.85
C ALA A 146 10.10 21.98 14.85
N ASP A 147 9.02 21.32 15.29
CA ASP A 147 8.09 21.91 16.25
C ASP A 147 8.60 21.83 17.70
N GLY A 148 9.72 21.14 17.98
CA GLY A 148 10.53 21.31 19.19
C GLY A 148 9.87 20.93 20.53
N GLY A 149 8.79 20.15 20.50
CA GLY A 149 7.97 19.87 21.68
C GLY A 149 8.61 18.94 22.71
N GLN A 150 8.52 19.31 23.99
CA GLN A 150 8.79 18.41 25.12
C GLN A 150 7.74 17.31 25.22
N LEU A 151 8.17 16.08 25.54
CA LEU A 151 7.31 14.91 25.76
C LEU A 151 6.44 15.10 27.01
N ILE A 152 5.12 14.96 26.86
CA ILE A 152 4.14 14.97 27.94
C ILE A 152 3.82 13.54 28.35
N ALA A 153 3.40 12.71 27.39
CA ALA A 153 3.01 11.33 27.64
C ALA A 153 3.23 10.45 26.40
N GLU A 154 3.36 9.14 26.63
CA GLU A 154 3.41 8.14 25.57
C GLU A 154 2.41 7.02 25.86
N PHE A 155 1.70 6.61 24.81
CA PHE A 155 0.70 5.56 24.85
C PHE A 155 0.99 4.52 23.78
N VAL A 156 0.69 3.25 24.07
CA VAL A 156 0.87 2.15 23.12
C VAL A 156 -0.46 1.45 22.92
N HIS A 157 -0.84 1.24 21.66
CA HIS A 157 -2.00 0.48 21.26
C HIS A 157 -1.60 -0.70 20.39
N ASN A 158 -1.49 -1.86 21.03
CA ASN A 158 -1.20 -3.13 20.39
C ASN A 158 -2.36 -4.11 20.53
N SER A 159 -2.24 -5.26 19.88
CA SER A 159 -3.22 -6.34 19.99
C SER A 159 -2.52 -7.69 20.04
N SER A 160 -2.35 -8.20 21.26
CA SER A 160 -1.83 -9.55 21.50
C SER A 160 -2.68 -10.62 20.84
N THR A 161 -3.99 -10.45 20.82
CA THR A 161 -4.94 -11.38 20.19
C THR A 161 -4.75 -11.44 18.68
N LEU A 162 -4.76 -10.30 17.98
CA LEU A 162 -4.56 -10.31 16.53
C LEU A 162 -3.15 -10.75 16.15
N GLY A 163 -2.12 -10.34 16.90
CA GLY A 163 -0.76 -10.82 16.70
C GLY A 163 -0.67 -12.34 16.81
N GLY A 164 -1.28 -12.93 17.85
CA GLY A 164 -1.35 -14.38 18.01
C GLY A 164 -2.07 -15.09 16.87
N VAL A 165 -3.23 -14.58 16.45
CA VAL A 165 -3.98 -15.14 15.30
C VAL A 165 -3.14 -15.11 14.04
N PHE A 166 -2.51 -13.98 13.72
CA PHE A 166 -1.66 -13.88 12.54
C PHE A 166 -0.44 -14.80 12.61
N SER A 167 0.20 -14.96 13.77
CA SER A 167 1.32 -15.88 13.94
C SER A 167 0.92 -17.34 13.74
N VAL A 168 -0.21 -17.77 14.29
CA VAL A 168 -0.69 -19.16 14.11
C VAL A 168 -0.94 -19.45 12.64
N VAL A 169 -1.65 -18.56 11.94
CA VAL A 169 -1.92 -18.73 10.50
C VAL A 169 -0.62 -18.66 9.70
N ALA A 170 0.29 -17.73 10.01
CA ALA A 170 1.58 -17.61 9.35
C ALA A 170 2.40 -18.90 9.46
N LEU A 171 2.55 -19.44 10.68
CA LEU A 171 3.30 -20.68 10.93
C LEU A 171 2.66 -21.87 10.24
N ALA A 172 1.33 -21.95 10.21
CA ALA A 172 0.61 -22.99 9.48
C ALA A 172 0.85 -22.90 7.96
N MET A 173 0.87 -21.69 7.38
CA MET A 173 1.14 -21.51 5.94
C MET A 173 2.59 -21.79 5.57
N ILE A 174 3.54 -21.34 6.38
CA ILE A 174 4.97 -21.63 6.18
C ILE A 174 5.20 -23.14 6.31
N GLY A 175 4.72 -23.75 7.40
CA GLY A 175 4.83 -25.18 7.66
C GLY A 175 4.15 -26.02 6.57
N GLY A 176 2.94 -25.64 6.16
CA GLY A 176 2.22 -26.27 5.05
C GLY A 176 2.97 -26.17 3.72
N GLY A 177 3.64 -25.04 3.46
CA GLY A 177 4.55 -24.89 2.32
C GLY A 177 5.67 -25.94 2.33
N PHE A 178 6.26 -26.25 3.49
CA PHE A 178 7.32 -27.26 3.60
C PHE A 178 6.81 -28.71 3.63
N LEU A 179 5.71 -28.98 4.33
CA LEU A 179 5.23 -30.32 4.67
C LEU A 179 4.29 -30.91 3.62
N LEU A 180 3.51 -30.10 2.92
CA LEU A 180 2.61 -30.60 1.89
C LEU A 180 3.40 -30.95 0.62
N PRO A 181 2.96 -31.96 -0.15
CA PRO A 181 3.52 -32.30 -1.46
C PRO A 181 3.10 -31.26 -2.53
N ALA A 182 3.09 -29.98 -2.17
CA ALA A 182 2.90 -28.89 -3.10
C ALA A 182 4.17 -28.73 -3.94
N VAL A 183 4.04 -28.90 -5.25
CA VAL A 183 5.11 -28.69 -6.22
C VAL A 183 4.96 -27.34 -6.91
N GLY A 184 6.09 -26.70 -7.23
CA GLY A 184 6.11 -25.50 -8.05
C GLY A 184 5.64 -24.21 -7.35
N PRO A 185 5.04 -23.25 -8.10
CA PRO A 185 4.77 -21.88 -7.63
C PRO A 185 3.89 -21.79 -6.38
N ALA A 186 2.99 -22.75 -6.17
CA ALA A 186 2.08 -22.78 -5.03
C ALA A 186 2.82 -22.79 -3.67
N ARG A 187 3.95 -23.51 -3.58
CA ARG A 187 4.81 -23.54 -2.39
C ARG A 187 5.40 -22.16 -2.09
N GLY A 188 5.88 -21.48 -3.13
CA GLY A 188 6.42 -20.12 -3.02
C GLY A 188 5.36 -19.12 -2.56
N VAL A 189 4.14 -19.21 -3.10
CA VAL A 189 3.00 -18.37 -2.69
C VAL A 189 2.66 -18.59 -1.22
N LEU A 190 2.51 -19.84 -0.77
CA LEU A 190 2.18 -20.16 0.63
C LEU A 190 3.24 -19.62 1.60
N ALA A 191 4.52 -19.83 1.30
CA ALA A 191 5.62 -19.31 2.12
C ALA A 191 5.61 -17.77 2.15
N THR A 192 5.40 -17.12 1.00
CA THR A 192 5.34 -15.64 0.90
C THR A 192 4.19 -15.06 1.71
N VAL A 193 2.99 -15.62 1.59
CA VAL A 193 1.82 -15.18 2.37
C VAL A 193 2.07 -15.40 3.87
N GLY A 194 2.67 -16.53 4.26
CA GLY A 194 3.04 -16.79 5.65
C GLY A 194 4.03 -15.77 6.21
N VAL A 195 5.06 -15.38 5.44
CA VAL A 195 6.01 -14.33 5.83
C VAL A 195 5.32 -12.97 5.99
N ILE A 196 4.40 -12.61 5.07
CA ILE A 196 3.62 -11.37 5.17
C ILE A 196 2.76 -11.37 6.45
N LEU A 197 2.09 -12.48 6.74
CA LEU A 197 1.28 -12.61 7.95
C LEU A 197 2.13 -12.54 9.23
N LEU A 198 3.36 -13.07 9.21
CA LEU A 198 4.28 -12.93 10.33
C LEU A 198 4.70 -11.47 10.54
N ALA A 199 4.95 -10.72 9.46
CA ALA A 199 5.20 -9.28 9.53
C ALA A 199 3.99 -8.53 10.12
N CYS A 200 2.77 -8.87 9.69
CA CYS A 200 1.53 -8.34 10.29
C CYS A 200 1.39 -8.69 11.78
N ALA A 201 1.82 -9.88 12.19
CA ALA A 201 1.80 -10.30 13.61
C ALA A 201 2.73 -9.43 14.46
N ILE A 202 3.98 -9.27 14.02
CA ILE A 202 4.98 -8.39 14.65
C ILE A 202 4.42 -6.96 14.72
N TRP A 203 3.79 -6.51 13.65
CA TRP A 203 3.20 -5.18 13.60
C TRP A 203 2.02 -5.02 14.59
N ALA A 204 1.15 -6.02 14.72
CA ALA A 204 0.05 -6.01 15.68
C ALA A 204 0.52 -6.03 17.14
N TRP A 205 1.62 -6.73 17.46
CA TRP A 205 2.20 -6.77 18.81
C TRP A 205 2.94 -5.50 19.20
N THR A 206 3.68 -4.91 18.26
CA THR A 206 4.36 -3.64 18.49
C THR A 206 3.38 -2.47 18.53
N GLY A 207 2.32 -2.55 17.72
CA GLY A 207 1.19 -1.64 17.74
C GLY A 207 1.50 -0.24 17.20
N PHE A 208 0.58 0.67 17.50
CA PHE A 208 0.77 2.10 17.32
C PHE A 208 1.30 2.71 18.62
N GLN A 209 2.28 3.61 18.52
CA GLN A 209 2.69 4.44 19.64
C GLN A 209 2.18 5.87 19.40
N TYR A 210 1.49 6.44 20.38
CA TYR A 210 1.05 7.83 20.35
C TYR A 210 1.90 8.62 21.34
N ARG A 211 2.71 9.53 20.80
CA ARG A 211 3.57 10.39 21.60
C ARG A 211 2.96 11.78 21.65
N ILE A 212 2.59 12.19 22.84
CA ILE A 212 1.98 13.49 23.12
C ILE A 212 3.10 14.44 23.52
N THR A 213 3.27 15.51 22.77
CA THR A 213 4.30 16.52 23.03
C THR A 213 3.66 17.89 23.10
N THR A 214 4.31 18.87 23.71
CA THR A 214 3.83 20.27 23.70
C THR A 214 3.64 20.84 22.29
N ALA A 215 4.30 20.27 21.28
CA ALA A 215 4.17 20.66 19.88
C ALA A 215 2.98 20.02 19.17
N GLY A 216 2.51 18.86 19.61
CA GLY A 216 1.55 18.07 18.85
C GLY A 216 1.54 16.58 19.21
N VAL A 217 0.70 15.84 18.48
CA VAL A 217 0.54 14.39 18.62
C VAL A 217 1.28 13.69 17.48
N GLU A 218 2.26 12.89 17.85
CA GLU A 218 3.03 12.05 16.94
C GLU A 218 2.49 10.62 16.98
N ILE A 219 2.22 10.06 15.79
CA ILE A 219 1.77 8.68 15.63
C ILE A 219 2.90 7.88 14.99
N ARG A 220 3.35 6.86 15.71
CA ARG A 220 4.46 6.00 15.33
C ARG A 220 3.98 4.57 15.19
N SER A 221 4.70 3.82 14.38
CA SER A 221 4.62 2.36 14.41
C SER A 221 5.96 1.77 14.03
N LEU A 222 6.29 0.61 14.61
CA LEU A 222 7.61 -0.01 14.51
C LEU A 222 8.75 0.97 14.86
N GLY A 223 8.49 1.89 15.81
CA GLY A 223 9.44 2.93 16.22
C GLY A 223 9.64 4.07 15.22
N MET A 224 8.92 4.09 14.09
CA MET A 224 9.05 5.14 13.08
C MET A 224 7.83 6.06 13.08
N PRO A 225 8.02 7.39 13.14
CA PRO A 225 6.92 8.34 12.95
C PRO A 225 6.42 8.29 11.52
N PHE A 226 5.11 8.16 11.37
CA PHE A 226 4.49 8.24 10.04
C PHE A 226 3.39 9.30 9.96
N ARG A 227 2.97 9.89 11.09
CA ARG A 227 2.10 11.07 11.13
C ARG A 227 2.41 11.96 12.32
N PHE A 228 2.30 13.25 12.12
CA PHE A 228 2.35 14.26 13.17
C PHE A 228 1.16 15.22 13.00
N ILE A 229 0.52 15.57 14.12
CA ILE A 229 -0.61 16.48 14.19
C ILE A 229 -0.18 17.66 15.07
N PRO A 230 0.10 18.84 14.49
CA PRO A 230 0.49 20.01 15.26
C PRO A 230 -0.60 20.41 16.28
N ALA A 231 -0.20 20.86 17.47
CA ALA A 231 -1.14 21.32 18.50
C ALA A 231 -2.01 22.48 17.98
N THR A 232 -1.43 23.37 17.17
CA THR A 232 -2.14 24.49 16.54
C THR A 232 -3.19 24.05 15.51
N ASP A 233 -3.10 22.82 15.01
CA ASP A 233 -4.06 22.27 14.04
C ASP A 233 -5.21 21.53 14.74
N ILE A 234 -5.11 21.22 16.04
CA ILE A 234 -6.12 20.48 16.79
C ILE A 234 -7.27 21.43 17.18
N GLN A 235 -8.46 21.16 16.64
CA GLN A 235 -9.66 21.92 16.94
C GLN A 235 -10.37 21.37 18.19
N THR A 236 -10.58 20.05 18.24
CA THR A 236 -11.25 19.37 19.37
C THR A 236 -10.69 17.97 19.54
N PHE A 237 -10.68 17.47 20.77
CA PHE A 237 -10.37 16.07 21.06
C PHE A 237 -11.29 15.53 22.16
N GLU A 238 -11.71 14.28 22.05
CA GLU A 238 -12.64 13.66 23.00
C GLU A 238 -12.49 12.13 23.02
N ALA A 239 -12.76 11.51 24.17
CA ALA A 239 -12.81 10.06 24.27
C ALA A 239 -14.17 9.56 23.79
N ARG A 240 -14.19 8.57 22.90
CA ARG A 240 -15.41 7.96 22.37
C ARG A 240 -15.32 6.46 22.33
N ALA A 241 -16.49 5.82 22.45
CA ALA A 241 -16.63 4.44 22.03
C ALA A 241 -16.44 4.36 20.51
N CYS A 242 -15.74 3.33 20.05
CA CYS A 242 -15.57 3.05 18.63
C CYS A 242 -15.55 1.55 18.39
N ASN A 243 -15.98 1.11 17.23
CA ASN A 243 -15.89 -0.28 16.82
C ASN A 243 -15.10 -0.37 15.51
N PRO A 244 -13.93 -1.07 15.51
CA PRO A 244 -13.09 -1.21 14.33
C PRO A 244 -13.83 -1.71 13.09
N LEU A 245 -14.71 -2.69 13.26
CA LEU A 245 -15.37 -3.37 12.15
C LEU A 245 -16.52 -2.54 11.56
N THR A 246 -17.36 -1.95 12.40
CA THR A 246 -18.55 -1.20 11.93
C THR A 246 -18.20 0.23 11.52
N ASP A 247 -17.30 0.89 12.23
CA ASP A 247 -17.07 2.32 12.07
C ASP A 247 -15.97 2.60 11.04
N PHE A 248 -15.01 1.67 10.88
CA PHE A 248 -13.82 1.85 10.05
C PHE A 248 -13.55 0.72 9.06
N GLY A 249 -14.31 -0.38 9.09
CA GLY A 249 -14.16 -1.52 8.18
C GLY A 249 -12.97 -2.44 8.48
N GLY A 250 -12.45 -2.44 9.71
CA GLY A 250 -11.43 -3.38 10.18
C GLY A 250 -10.35 -2.77 11.08
N TRP A 251 -9.27 -3.52 11.31
CA TRP A 251 -8.15 -3.14 12.18
C TRP A 251 -6.93 -2.63 11.41
N GLY A 252 -6.02 -1.93 12.07
CA GLY A 252 -4.81 -1.34 11.51
C GLY A 252 -4.98 0.14 11.18
N ILE A 253 -4.39 0.58 10.08
CA ILE A 253 -4.56 1.94 9.54
C ILE A 253 -5.78 1.94 8.62
N ARG A 254 -6.80 2.73 8.96
CA ARG A 254 -8.08 2.80 8.24
C ARG A 254 -8.48 4.23 7.88
N GLY A 255 -9.52 4.32 7.05
CA GLY A 255 -10.23 5.54 6.73
C GLY A 255 -10.14 5.97 5.25
N ILE A 256 -11.12 6.75 4.81
CA ILE A 256 -11.25 7.29 3.44
C ILE A 256 -11.33 8.81 3.52
N GLY A 257 -10.68 9.49 2.58
CA GLY A 257 -10.66 10.96 2.55
C GLY A 257 -10.01 11.55 3.80
N LYS A 258 -10.76 12.39 4.52
CA LYS A 258 -10.34 13.11 5.72
C LYS A 258 -10.43 12.30 7.02
N MET A 259 -11.10 11.14 6.98
CA MET A 259 -11.22 10.25 8.14
C MET A 259 -10.06 9.25 8.16
N ARG A 260 -9.45 9.09 9.33
CA ARG A 260 -8.30 8.21 9.57
C ARG A 260 -8.42 7.54 10.94
N ALA A 261 -8.23 6.23 11.01
CA ALA A 261 -8.23 5.50 12.27
C ALA A 261 -6.98 4.63 12.40
N TYR A 262 -6.43 4.59 13.61
CA TYR A 262 -5.24 3.81 13.97
C TYR A 262 -5.62 2.86 15.11
N ILE A 263 -6.10 1.66 14.78
CA ILE A 263 -6.76 0.80 15.77
C ILE A 263 -6.45 -0.68 15.54
N TRP A 264 -5.71 -1.30 16.46
CA TRP A 264 -5.44 -2.75 16.46
C TRP A 264 -6.47 -3.59 17.23
N GLY A 265 -7.48 -2.98 17.82
CA GLY A 265 -8.51 -3.66 18.62
C GLY A 265 -9.15 -2.73 19.63
N GLY A 266 -9.95 -3.30 20.53
CA GLY A 266 -10.65 -2.54 21.58
C GLY A 266 -11.89 -1.81 21.08
N ASN A 267 -12.57 -1.14 22.01
CA ASN A 267 -13.83 -0.43 21.76
C ASN A 267 -13.79 1.05 22.19
N ARG A 268 -12.61 1.60 22.46
CA ARG A 268 -12.40 2.99 22.87
C ARG A 268 -11.33 3.64 22.01
N CYS A 269 -11.54 4.92 21.71
CA CYS A 269 -10.60 5.75 20.99
C CYS A 269 -10.63 7.19 21.49
N VAL A 270 -9.57 7.93 21.16
CA VAL A 270 -9.57 9.39 21.16
C VAL A 270 -9.86 9.87 19.75
N HIS A 271 -10.91 10.66 19.60
CA HIS A 271 -11.28 11.31 18.35
C HIS A 271 -10.69 12.74 18.35
N ILE A 272 -9.80 13.02 17.42
CA ILE A 272 -9.18 14.33 17.19
C ILE A 272 -9.74 14.90 15.90
N ARG A 273 -10.31 16.11 15.97
CA ARG A 273 -10.69 16.90 14.79
C ARG A 273 -9.69 18.01 14.57
N THR A 274 -9.22 18.17 13.34
CA THR A 274 -8.32 19.27 12.97
C THR A 274 -9.08 20.46 12.38
N HIS A 275 -8.49 21.65 12.42
CA HIS A 275 -9.04 22.85 11.75
C HIS A 275 -9.20 22.67 10.23
N ALA A 276 -8.42 21.78 9.61
CA ALA A 276 -8.55 21.40 8.21
C ALA A 276 -9.75 20.44 7.94
N GLY A 277 -10.43 19.98 9.00
CA GLY A 277 -11.55 19.05 8.96
C GLY A 277 -11.13 17.58 8.86
N ASP A 278 -9.89 17.23 9.22
CA ASP A 278 -9.49 15.83 9.35
C ASP A 278 -10.09 15.24 10.64
N GLU A 279 -10.58 14.01 10.55
CA GLU A 279 -11.11 13.24 11.68
C GLU A 279 -10.19 12.06 11.94
N ILE A 280 -9.53 12.07 13.10
CA ILE A 280 -8.45 11.15 13.43
C ILE A 280 -8.84 10.37 14.69
N TYR A 281 -8.89 9.04 14.58
CA TYR A 281 -9.26 8.13 15.66
C TYR A 281 -8.04 7.34 16.12
N LEU A 282 -7.69 7.49 17.39
CA LEU A 282 -6.56 6.82 18.02
C LEU A 282 -7.12 5.75 18.95
N GLY A 283 -7.00 4.48 18.57
CA GLY A 283 -7.48 3.37 19.40
C GLY A 283 -6.64 3.28 20.66
N LEU A 284 -7.27 3.23 21.84
CA LEU A 284 -6.57 3.13 23.12
C LEU A 284 -7.54 2.67 24.21
N ALA A 285 -7.12 1.73 25.08
CA ALA A 285 -7.93 1.32 26.22
C ALA A 285 -8.14 2.48 27.23
N GLU A 286 -7.09 3.24 27.51
CA GLU A 286 -7.08 4.37 28.44
C GLU A 286 -7.41 5.72 27.75
N ALA A 287 -8.40 5.73 26.85
CA ALA A 287 -8.74 6.92 26.05
C ALA A 287 -8.97 8.19 26.90
N ASP A 288 -9.64 8.06 28.06
CA ASP A 288 -9.91 9.18 28.95
C ASP A 288 -8.65 9.75 29.61
N ARG A 289 -7.62 8.91 29.83
CA ARG A 289 -6.32 9.38 30.30
C ARG A 289 -5.61 10.17 29.22
N MET A 290 -5.62 9.68 27.98
CA MET A 290 -5.03 10.39 26.85
C MET A 290 -5.67 11.76 26.63
N VAL A 291 -7.00 11.90 26.78
CA VAL A 291 -7.68 13.21 26.72
C VAL A 291 -7.14 14.17 27.77
N ARG A 292 -6.97 13.72 29.03
CA ARG A 292 -6.40 14.57 30.09
C ARG A 292 -4.98 15.04 29.78
N GLU A 293 -4.16 14.18 29.18
CA GLU A 293 -2.78 14.54 28.77
C GLU A 293 -2.75 15.48 27.54
N LEU A 294 -3.84 15.57 26.77
CA LEU A 294 -3.99 16.50 25.64
C LEU A 294 -4.45 17.90 26.07
N GLU A 295 -5.13 18.03 27.21
CA GLU A 295 -5.63 19.32 27.73
C GLU A 295 -4.56 20.42 27.83
N PRO A 296 -3.32 20.16 28.29
CA PRO A 296 -2.29 21.20 28.38
C PRO A 296 -1.81 21.73 27.02
N MET A 297 -2.06 21.01 25.92
CA MET A 297 -1.55 21.36 24.59
C MET A 297 -2.41 22.36 23.84
N VAL A 298 -3.71 22.43 24.14
CA VAL A 298 -4.63 23.33 23.45
C VAL A 298 -4.95 24.47 24.40
N PRO A 299 -4.61 25.73 24.06
CA PRO A 299 -4.99 26.86 24.89
C PRO A 299 -6.51 26.86 25.01
N VAL A 300 -7.01 26.78 26.24
CA VAL A 300 -8.44 26.71 26.56
C VAL A 300 -9.15 27.91 25.91
N VAL A 301 -9.79 27.70 24.76
CA VAL A 301 -10.79 28.63 24.27
C VAL A 301 -12.02 28.42 25.15
N ARG A 302 -12.05 29.14 26.28
CA ARG A 302 -13.26 29.26 27.08
C ARG A 302 -14.30 29.95 26.20
N HIS A 303 -15.33 29.21 25.81
CA HIS A 303 -16.57 29.81 25.29
C HIS A 303 -17.33 30.49 26.43
#